data_AF-A0A0B5AN19-F1
#
_entry.id   AF-A0A0B5AN19-F1
#
_cell.length_a   1.000
_cell.length_b   1.000
_cell.length_c   1.000
_cell.angle_alpha   90.00
_cell.angle_beta   90.00
_cell.angle_gamma   90.00
#
_symmetry.space_group_name_H-M   'P 1'
#
loop_
_entity.id
_entity.type
_entity.pdbx_description
1 polymer ?
#
loop_
_entity_poly.entity_id
_entity_poly.type
_entity_poly.pdbx_seq_one_letter_code
_entity_poly.pdbx_strand_id
1 'polypeptide(L)'
;MIEFEGIDEIIREFEKIEQMIPGSKDEALIAGGDILRDRMKQEVYRNGLQEQSGEGRESIIRTNPSNDELYVGTQGGAKQPGFYLYMHEFGYFNVRAGRFIPPKPFASIAFEGSISEILGAQAEVLRKKMGL
;
A
#
# COMPACT_ATOMS: atom_id res chain seq x y z
N MET A 1 -24.73 -3.64 -5.99
CA MET A 1 -24.53 -3.32 -4.57
C MET A 1 -24.57 -4.66 -3.82
N ILE A 2 -23.50 -5.46 -3.95
CA ILE A 2 -23.34 -6.84 -3.41
C ILE A 2 -21.84 -7.05 -3.09
N GLU A 3 -21.21 -6.11 -2.40
CA GLU A 3 -19.79 -6.21 -1.98
C GLU A 3 -19.63 -6.24 -0.46
N PHE A 4 -20.54 -5.61 0.28
CA PHE A 4 -20.46 -5.51 1.74
C PHE A 4 -20.69 -6.86 2.46
N GLU A 5 -21.59 -7.73 1.98
CA GLU A 5 -21.83 -9.03 2.63
C GLU A 5 -20.62 -9.97 2.55
N GLY A 6 -19.84 -9.93 1.47
CA GLY A 6 -18.64 -10.75 1.32
C GLY A 6 -17.48 -10.27 2.18
N ILE A 7 -17.28 -8.95 2.31
CA ILE A 7 -16.16 -8.39 3.08
C ILE A 7 -16.32 -8.67 4.58
N ASP A 8 -17.53 -8.49 5.14
CA ASP A 8 -17.76 -8.74 6.56
C ASP A 8 -17.63 -10.24 6.92
N GLU A 9 -18.03 -11.12 6.02
CA GLU A 9 -17.87 -12.57 6.18
C GLU A 9 -16.40 -12.97 6.12
N ILE A 10 -15.62 -12.38 5.21
CA ILE A 10 -14.16 -12.53 5.14
C ILE A 10 -13.50 -12.06 6.43
N ILE A 11 -13.89 -10.91 6.98
CA ILE A 11 -13.33 -10.37 8.23
C ILE A 11 -13.59 -11.34 9.40
N ARG A 12 -14.81 -11.89 9.51
CA ARG A 12 -15.14 -12.85 10.58
C ARG A 12 -14.41 -14.18 10.43
N GLU A 13 -14.21 -14.66 9.21
CA GLU A 13 -13.36 -15.83 8.97
C GLU A 13 -11.91 -15.52 9.37
N PHE A 14 -11.44 -14.31 9.08
CA PHE A 14 -10.11 -13.84 9.46
C PHE A 14 -9.86 -13.88 10.96
N GLU A 15 -10.78 -13.34 11.76
CA GLU A 15 -10.69 -13.34 13.23
C GLU A 15 -10.66 -14.77 13.80
N LYS A 16 -11.44 -15.69 13.20
CA LYS A 16 -11.42 -17.10 13.59
C LYS A 16 -10.10 -17.78 13.24
N ILE A 17 -9.53 -17.49 12.07
CA ILE A 17 -8.26 -18.07 11.61
C ILE A 17 -7.11 -17.59 12.51
N GLU A 18 -7.11 -16.33 12.93
CA GLU A 18 -6.11 -15.79 13.85
C GLU A 18 -6.16 -16.47 15.22
N GLN A 19 -7.36 -16.73 15.75
CA GLN A 19 -7.52 -17.50 16.99
C GLN A 19 -7.01 -18.94 16.87
N MET A 20 -7.14 -19.55 15.69
CA MET A 20 -6.69 -20.91 15.44
C MET A 20 -5.18 -21.01 15.16
N ILE A 21 -4.61 -20.01 14.47
CA ILE A 21 -3.22 -19.98 14.01
C ILE A 21 -2.64 -18.57 14.25
N PRO A 22 -2.01 -18.36 15.42
CA PRO A 22 -1.38 -17.09 15.74
C PRO A 22 -0.34 -16.68 14.68
N GLY A 23 -0.37 -15.42 14.25
CA GLY A 23 0.56 -14.86 13.25
C GLY A 23 0.17 -15.08 11.79
N SER A 24 -0.90 -15.84 11.51
CA SER A 24 -1.42 -16.02 10.13
C SER A 24 -1.85 -14.68 9.50
N LYS A 25 -2.37 -13.77 10.32
CA LYS A 25 -2.74 -12.40 9.94
C LYS A 25 -1.54 -11.53 9.60
N ASP A 26 -0.49 -11.56 10.41
CA ASP A 26 0.74 -10.81 10.14
C ASP A 26 1.36 -11.23 8.81
N GLU A 27 1.41 -12.53 8.54
CA GLU A 27 1.92 -13.05 7.27
C GLU A 27 1.06 -12.63 6.08
N ALA A 28 -0.27 -12.63 6.22
CA ALA A 28 -1.18 -12.15 5.19
C ALA A 28 -1.00 -10.63 4.95
N LEU A 29 -0.90 -9.83 6.01
CA LEU A 29 -0.63 -8.39 5.94
C LEU A 29 0.71 -8.11 5.25
N ILE A 30 1.75 -8.88 5.58
CA ILE A 30 3.07 -8.76 4.94
C ILE A 30 2.96 -9.04 3.44
N ALA A 31 2.30 -10.13 3.03
CA ALA A 31 2.15 -10.50 1.62
C ALA A 31 1.41 -9.41 0.83
N GLY A 32 0.28 -8.92 1.34
CA GLY A 32 -0.46 -7.82 0.71
C GLY A 32 0.35 -6.52 0.67
N GLY A 33 1.04 -6.20 1.77
CA GLY A 33 1.89 -5.01 1.86
C GLY A 33 3.07 -5.01 0.91
N ASP A 34 3.70 -6.17 0.69
CA ASP A 34 4.82 -6.30 -0.22
C ASP A 34 4.39 -6.08 -1.68
N ILE A 35 3.22 -6.62 -2.07
CA ILE A 35 2.62 -6.35 -3.39
C ILE A 35 2.36 -4.86 -3.57
N LEU A 36 1.68 -4.23 -2.60
CA LEU A 36 1.36 -2.80 -2.67
C LEU A 36 2.64 -1.96 -2.75
N ARG A 37 3.66 -2.27 -1.96
CA ARG A 37 4.96 -1.59 -1.99
C ARG A 37 5.56 -1.66 -3.40
N ASP A 38 5.61 -2.85 -3.98
CA ASP A 38 6.26 -3.07 -5.27
C ASP A 38 5.47 -2.41 -6.41
N ARG A 39 4.14 -2.41 -6.33
CA ARG A 39 3.26 -1.66 -7.23
C ARG A 39 3.46 -0.16 -7.11
N MET A 40 3.48 0.38 -5.90
CA MET A 40 3.77 1.80 -5.67
C MET A 40 5.13 2.19 -6.24
N LYS A 41 6.17 1.36 -6.06
CA LYS A 41 7.50 1.56 -6.64
C LYS A 41 7.50 1.60 -8.17
N GLN A 42 6.69 0.76 -8.82
CA GLN A 42 6.54 0.75 -10.27
C GLN A 42 5.84 2.01 -10.78
N GLU A 43 4.86 2.52 -10.03
CA GLU A 43 4.00 3.63 -10.47
C GLU A 43 4.59 5.03 -10.23
N VAL A 44 5.59 5.19 -9.34
CA VAL A 44 6.21 6.50 -9.03
C VAL A 44 6.53 7.33 -10.27
N TYR A 45 7.24 6.75 -11.24
CA TYR A 45 7.71 7.46 -12.43
C TYR A 45 6.87 7.19 -13.68
N ARG A 46 5.80 6.40 -13.57
CA ARG A 46 4.89 6.13 -14.69
C ARG A 46 3.90 7.27 -14.91
N ASN A 47 3.47 7.92 -13.83
CA ASN A 47 2.40 8.90 -13.86
C ASN A 47 2.90 10.35 -13.93
N GLY A 48 3.92 10.57 -14.77
CA GLY A 48 4.38 11.92 -15.13
C GLY A 48 5.45 12.54 -14.23
N LEU A 49 6.07 11.76 -13.34
CA LEU A 49 7.35 12.09 -12.70
C LEU A 49 8.50 11.55 -13.56
N GLN A 50 9.53 12.35 -13.79
CA GLN A 50 10.74 11.88 -14.47
C GLN A 50 11.74 11.36 -13.45
N GLU A 51 12.27 10.17 -13.71
CA GLU A 51 13.30 9.55 -12.89
C GLU A 51 14.63 10.30 -13.06
N GLN A 52 15.15 10.87 -11.96
CA GLN A 52 16.48 11.51 -11.94
C GLN A 52 17.49 10.67 -11.14
N SER A 53 17.14 10.25 -9.92
CA SER A 53 18.00 9.49 -9.00
C SER A 53 17.42 8.15 -8.55
N GLY A 54 16.12 7.90 -8.74
CA GLY A 54 15.42 6.71 -8.23
C GLY A 54 15.10 6.75 -6.73
N GLU A 55 15.57 7.74 -5.98
CA GLU A 55 15.41 7.82 -4.51
C GLU A 55 13.93 7.87 -4.07
N GLY A 56 13.05 8.43 -4.90
CA GLY A 56 11.61 8.42 -4.64
C GLY A 56 11.06 6.99 -4.58
N ARG A 57 11.39 6.17 -5.58
CA ARG A 57 11.05 4.74 -5.60
C ARG A 57 11.61 4.02 -4.38
N GLU A 58 12.89 4.22 -4.07
CA GLU A 58 13.52 3.49 -2.96
C GLU A 58 13.04 3.93 -1.57
N SER A 59 12.50 5.14 -1.45
CA SER A 59 11.92 5.62 -0.19
C SER A 59 10.61 4.93 0.19
N ILE A 60 9.97 4.19 -0.74
CA ILE A 60 8.72 3.47 -0.49
C ILE A 60 9.04 2.16 0.24
N ILE A 61 8.53 2.06 1.45
CA ILE A 61 8.72 0.94 2.36
C ILE A 61 7.36 0.41 2.85
N ARG A 62 7.43 -0.77 3.45
CA ARG A 62 6.35 -1.42 4.20
C ARG A 62 6.76 -1.45 5.68
N THR A 63 5.90 -1.04 6.60
CA THR A 63 6.14 -1.23 8.04
C THR A 63 5.91 -2.67 8.43
N ASN A 64 6.49 -3.15 9.53
CA ASN A 64 6.04 -4.42 10.11
C ASN A 64 4.59 -4.30 10.60
N PRO A 65 3.81 -5.40 10.58
CA PRO A 65 2.48 -5.42 11.18
C PRO A 65 2.51 -4.97 12.64
N SER A 66 1.53 -4.16 13.04
CA SER A 66 1.31 -3.74 14.42
C SER A 66 -0.15 -3.36 14.60
N ASN A 67 -0.79 -3.85 15.65
CA ASN A 67 -2.21 -3.64 15.93
C ASN A 67 -3.09 -3.96 14.71
N ASP A 68 -2.89 -5.13 14.09
CA ASP A 68 -3.68 -5.60 12.95
C ASP A 68 -3.57 -4.76 11.67
N GLU A 69 -2.62 -3.83 11.65
CA GLU A 69 -2.42 -2.91 10.55
C GLU A 69 -0.99 -2.94 10.07
N LEU A 70 -0.82 -2.54 8.83
CA LEU A 70 0.46 -2.36 8.19
C LEU A 70 0.37 -1.19 7.23
N TYR A 71 1.42 -0.39 7.16
CA TYR A 71 1.47 0.81 6.34
C TYR A 71 2.46 0.62 5.21
N VAL A 72 2.05 1.03 4.01
CA VAL A 72 2.92 1.15 2.84
C VAL A 72 2.96 2.60 2.43
N GLY A 73 4.17 3.13 2.29
CA GLY A 73 4.37 4.53 1.96
C GLY A 73 5.82 4.92 2.10
N THR A 74 6.07 6.21 2.13
CA THR A 74 7.43 6.71 2.21
C THR A 74 7.95 6.72 3.65
N GLN A 75 9.25 6.49 3.84
CA GLN A 75 9.91 6.85 5.10
C GLN A 75 9.68 8.34 5.41
N GLY A 76 8.96 8.62 6.49
CA GLY A 76 8.59 9.98 6.88
C GLY A 76 9.78 10.82 7.34
N GLY A 77 9.62 12.14 7.26
CA GLY A 77 10.60 13.11 7.76
C GLY A 77 10.83 14.28 6.81
N ALA A 78 11.02 15.49 7.35
CA ALA A 78 11.40 16.64 6.56
C ALA A 78 12.75 16.37 5.85
N LYS A 79 12.82 16.65 4.55
CA LYS A 79 13.99 16.41 3.67
C LYS A 79 14.29 14.93 3.35
N GLN A 80 13.41 13.99 3.69
CA GLN A 80 13.52 12.64 3.15
C GLN A 80 13.07 12.62 1.68
N PRO A 81 13.67 11.78 0.81
CA PRO A 81 13.27 11.70 -0.60
C PRO A 81 11.77 11.48 -0.80
N GLY A 82 11.14 10.76 0.13
CA GLY A 82 9.71 10.51 0.14
C GLY A 82 8.80 11.71 0.41
N PHE A 83 9.33 12.80 0.98
CA PHE A 83 8.56 14.01 1.27
C PHE A 83 7.87 14.59 0.02
N TYR A 84 8.55 14.56 -1.13
CA TYR A 84 8.00 15.09 -2.38
C TYR A 84 6.95 14.16 -3.00
N LEU A 85 6.99 12.86 -2.70
CA LEU A 85 5.94 11.94 -3.18
C LEU A 85 4.59 12.27 -2.56
N TYR A 86 4.55 12.70 -1.29
CA TYR A 86 3.31 13.20 -0.68
C TYR A 86 2.75 14.42 -1.44
N MET A 87 3.61 15.38 -1.79
CA MET A 87 3.20 16.54 -2.59
C MET A 87 2.70 16.15 -3.99
N HIS A 88 3.26 15.09 -4.57
CA HIS A 88 2.78 14.58 -5.85
C HIS A 88 1.45 13.85 -5.73
N GLU A 89 1.24 13.09 -4.66
CA GLU A 89 -0.03 12.38 -4.44
C GLU A 89 -1.22 13.35 -4.28
N PHE A 90 -1.04 14.44 -3.52
CA PHE A 90 -2.14 15.33 -3.14
C PHE A 90 -2.15 16.69 -3.84
N GLY A 91 -1.08 17.02 -4.57
CA GLY A 91 -0.88 18.36 -5.12
C GLY A 91 -0.43 19.36 -4.05
N TYR A 92 0.04 20.53 -4.47
CA TYR A 92 0.56 21.54 -3.55
C TYR A 92 0.57 22.94 -4.17
N PHE A 93 0.53 23.97 -3.32
CA PHE A 93 0.74 25.34 -3.76
C PHE A 93 2.24 25.66 -3.82
N ASN A 94 2.74 26.01 -5.00
CA ASN A 94 4.13 26.40 -5.17
C ASN A 94 4.27 27.92 -4.99
N VAL A 95 4.83 28.33 -3.86
CA VAL A 95 5.01 29.74 -3.50
C VAL A 95 5.91 30.48 -4.50
N ARG A 96 6.95 29.83 -5.04
CA ARG A 96 7.84 30.45 -6.03
C ARG A 96 7.18 30.64 -7.38
N ALA A 97 6.33 29.70 -7.79
CA ALA A 97 5.59 29.76 -9.04
C ALA A 97 4.26 30.54 -8.92
N GLY A 98 3.86 30.93 -7.70
CA GLY A 98 2.61 31.66 -7.43
C GLY A 98 1.34 30.91 -7.83
N ARG A 99 1.38 29.58 -7.93
CA ARG A 99 0.25 28.76 -8.41
C ARG A 99 0.15 27.40 -7.75
N PHE A 100 -1.04 26.83 -7.80
CA PHE A 100 -1.27 25.43 -7.45
C PHE A 100 -0.70 24.50 -8.52
N ILE A 101 -0.02 23.46 -8.08
CA ILE A 101 0.48 22.37 -8.90
C ILE A 101 -0.45 21.17 -8.66
N PRO A 102 -1.15 20.68 -9.70
CA PRO A 102 -2.10 19.58 -9.56
C PRO A 102 -1.39 18.28 -9.16
N PRO A 103 -2.11 17.35 -8.50
CA PRO A 103 -1.58 16.05 -8.14
C PRO A 103 -1.20 15.24 -9.38
N LYS A 104 -0.18 14.40 -9.20
CA LYS A 104 0.25 13.33 -10.08
C LYS A 104 0.28 12.05 -9.23
N PRO A 105 -0.89 11.45 -8.98
CA PRO A 105 -1.01 10.35 -8.04
C PRO A 105 -0.24 9.14 -8.56
N PHE A 106 0.35 8.41 -7.63
CA PHE A 106 1.01 7.13 -7.89
C PHE A 106 0.55 6.07 -6.88
N ALA A 107 0.29 6.47 -5.63
CA ALA A 107 -0.09 5.55 -4.57
C ALA A 107 -1.54 5.06 -4.77
N SER A 108 -2.47 5.99 -5.03
CA SER A 108 -3.88 5.64 -5.31
C SER A 108 -4.00 4.72 -6.51
N ILE A 109 -3.27 5.02 -7.59
CA ILE A 109 -3.25 4.19 -8.82
C ILE A 109 -2.69 2.81 -8.54
N ALA A 110 -1.57 2.72 -7.81
CA ALA A 110 -0.97 1.46 -7.43
C ALA A 110 -1.91 0.62 -6.56
N PHE A 111 -2.58 1.24 -5.60
CA PHE A 111 -3.55 0.56 -4.75
C PHE A 111 -4.73 0.04 -5.56
N GLU A 112 -5.46 0.92 -6.24
CA GLU A 112 -6.64 0.55 -7.05
C GLU A 112 -6.32 -0.55 -8.08
N GLY A 113 -5.17 -0.45 -8.74
CA GLY A 113 -4.71 -1.44 -9.73
C GLY A 113 -4.26 -2.77 -9.14
N SER A 114 -4.08 -2.89 -7.82
CA SER A 114 -3.58 -4.10 -7.17
C SER A 114 -4.49 -4.67 -6.08
N ILE A 115 -5.66 -4.08 -5.81
CA ILE A 115 -6.61 -4.56 -4.79
C ILE A 115 -6.87 -6.07 -4.93
N SER A 116 -7.21 -6.55 -6.12
CA SER A 116 -7.51 -7.97 -6.33
C SER A 116 -6.30 -8.88 -6.10
N GLU A 117 -5.10 -8.40 -6.43
CA GLU A 117 -3.84 -9.14 -6.23
C GLU A 117 -3.49 -9.22 -4.73
N ILE A 118 -3.64 -8.11 -4.01
CA ILE A 118 -3.45 -8.01 -2.55
C ILE A 118 -4.38 -8.99 -1.83
N LEU A 119 -5.68 -8.94 -2.14
CA LEU A 119 -6.69 -9.81 -1.52
C LEU A 119 -6.43 -11.28 -1.86
N GLY A 120 -6.03 -11.58 -3.11
CA GLY A 120 -5.68 -12.92 -3.54
C GLY A 120 -4.49 -13.49 -2.75
N ALA A 121 -3.42 -12.71 -2.58
CA ALA A 121 -2.24 -13.11 -1.84
C ALA A 121 -2.52 -13.32 -0.34
N GLN A 122 -3.32 -12.42 0.26
CA GLN A 122 -3.78 -12.58 1.64
C GLN A 122 -4.57 -13.88 1.82
N ALA A 123 -5.54 -14.14 0.95
CA ALA A 123 -6.34 -15.37 1.00
C ALA A 123 -5.49 -16.62 0.79
N GLU A 124 -4.49 -16.58 -0.10
CA GLU A 124 -3.59 -17.72 -0.34
C GLU A 124 -2.75 -18.07 0.89
N VAL A 125 -2.20 -17.05 1.58
CA VAL A 125 -1.44 -17.26 2.82
C VAL A 125 -2.32 -17.93 3.88
N LEU A 126 -3.56 -17.46 4.04
CA LEU A 126 -4.48 -18.01 5.03
C LEU A 126 -4.90 -19.43 4.68
N ARG A 127 -5.24 -19.71 3.42
CA ARG A 127 -5.56 -21.07 2.95
C ARG A 127 -4.44 -22.06 3.26
N LYS A 128 -3.20 -21.70 2.92
CA LYS A 128 -2.01 -22.51 3.23
C LYS A 128 -1.88 -22.80 4.72
N LYS A 129 -2.14 -21.81 5.58
CA LYS A 129 -2.12 -22.00 7.04
C LYS A 129 -3.22 -22.93 7.52
N MET A 130 -4.41 -22.86 6.91
CA MET A 130 -5.53 -23.74 7.21
C MET A 130 -5.37 -25.16 6.66
N GLY A 131 -4.31 -25.45 5.87
CA GLY A 131 -4.11 -26.74 5.22
C GLY A 131 -5.03 -26.96 4.01
N LEU A 132 -5.50 -25.87 3.39
CA LEU A 132 -6.29 -25.82 2.16
C LEU A 132 -5.40 -25.40 0.98
#